data_AF-A0A3N5K1H9-F1
#
_entry.id   AF-A0A3N5K1H9-F1
#
_cell.length_a   1.000
_cell.length_b   1.000
_cell.length_c   1.000
_cell.angle_alpha   90.00
_cell.angle_beta   90.00
_cell.angle_gamma   90.00
#
_symmetry.space_group_name_H-M   'P 1'
#
loop_
_entity.id
_entity.type
_entity.pdbx_description
1 polymer ?
#
loop_
_entity_poly.entity_id
_entity_poly.type
_entity_poly.pdbx_seq_one_letter_code
_entity_poly.pdbx_strand_id
1 'polypeptide(L)'
;MKKIIVISMLSAVCGLGFTVSASAQAATCSDVIWSATALENNPNIAEHCLDVVDKNGTQAVMMNARVVRQSVNSTIVQWRRPDGSWSASERRYPDRGFTAEIGGRDVRIRDLPVRQEVNVYVPMGEAWSVAAAAPAAEAAPVAAPVAEPEPMAEPEPMPEPAPAMLPTTATQVPMLALLGGLLLLLGGAVSFLRSRL
;
A
#
# COMPACT_ATOMS: atom_id res chain seq x y z
N MET A 1 18.37 26.85 -64.08
CA MET A 1 17.67 26.53 -62.82
C MET A 1 17.37 25.02 -62.84
N LYS A 2 18.36 24.17 -62.52
CA LYS A 2 18.67 23.47 -61.27
C LYS A 2 17.73 22.26 -60.98
N LYS A 3 18.26 21.06 -61.26
CA LYS A 3 17.71 19.70 -61.07
C LYS A 3 17.75 19.29 -59.59
N ILE A 4 16.73 18.61 -59.06
CA ILE A 4 16.78 17.72 -57.86
C ILE A 4 15.56 16.75 -58.00
N ILE A 5 15.67 15.47 -58.41
CA ILE A 5 16.24 14.26 -57.77
C ILE A 5 15.53 13.86 -56.46
N VAL A 6 14.72 12.79 -56.56
CA VAL A 6 14.63 11.58 -55.69
C VAL A 6 14.55 11.78 -54.17
N ILE A 7 13.64 11.03 -53.51
CA ILE A 7 13.95 10.05 -52.45
C ILE A 7 12.63 9.51 -51.86
N SER A 8 12.38 8.23 -52.14
CA SER A 8 11.59 7.33 -51.30
C SER A 8 12.21 7.27 -49.91
N MET A 9 11.41 7.46 -48.86
CA MET A 9 11.78 7.18 -47.47
C MET A 9 10.57 6.48 -46.86
N LEU A 10 10.46 5.14 -46.94
CA LEU A 10 11.10 4.13 -46.10
C LEU A 10 10.95 4.43 -44.59
N SER A 11 9.92 3.80 -44.01
CA SER A 11 9.93 3.06 -42.75
C SER A 11 10.58 3.71 -41.53
N ALA A 12 9.74 4.21 -40.62
CA ALA A 12 10.02 4.20 -39.18
C ALA A 12 8.71 4.03 -38.41
N VAL A 13 8.18 2.79 -38.40
CA VAL A 13 7.22 2.38 -37.36
C VAL A 13 8.05 2.21 -36.09
N CYS A 14 8.16 3.29 -35.32
CA CYS A 14 8.63 3.23 -33.95
C CYS A 14 7.67 2.34 -33.16
N GLY A 15 8.06 1.09 -32.94
CA GLY A 15 7.48 0.27 -31.89
C GLY A 15 7.73 0.96 -30.56
N LEU A 16 6.73 1.67 -30.04
CA LEU A 16 6.67 2.08 -28.65
C LEU A 16 6.51 0.79 -27.84
N GLY A 17 7.64 0.21 -27.45
CA GLY A 17 7.68 -0.76 -26.37
C GLY A 17 7.22 -0.04 -25.11
N PHE A 18 5.98 -0.30 -24.68
CA PHE A 18 5.54 0.04 -23.34
C PHE A 18 6.36 -0.83 -22.38
N THR A 19 7.45 -0.28 -21.85
CA THR A 19 8.07 -0.84 -20.65
C THR A 19 7.06 -0.67 -19.53
N VAL A 20 6.42 -1.78 -19.12
CA VAL A 20 5.68 -1.82 -17.85
C VAL A 20 6.73 -1.67 -16.76
N SER A 21 6.92 -0.44 -16.29
CA SER A 21 7.56 -0.23 -14.98
C SER A 21 6.65 -0.88 -13.96
N ALA A 22 7.10 -1.96 -13.32
CA ALA A 22 6.49 -2.49 -12.12
C ALA A 22 6.50 -1.35 -11.09
N SER A 23 5.39 -0.64 -10.98
CA SER A 23 5.20 0.38 -9.96
C SER A 23 5.09 -0.39 -8.66
N ALA A 24 6.05 -0.20 -7.76
CA ALA A 24 5.84 -0.55 -6.36
C ALA A 24 4.55 0.18 -5.93
N GLN A 25 3.50 -0.58 -5.66
CA GLN A 25 2.24 -0.01 -5.20
C GLN A 25 2.55 0.73 -3.90
N ALA A 26 2.08 1.96 -3.78
CA ALA A 26 2.22 2.71 -2.54
C ALA A 26 1.50 1.92 -1.43
N ALA A 27 2.20 1.63 -0.34
CA ALA A 27 1.62 0.93 0.78
C ALA A 27 0.43 1.72 1.32
N THR A 28 -0.58 1.02 1.82
CA THR A 28 -1.76 1.60 2.45
C THR A 28 -1.85 1.12 3.89
N CYS A 29 -2.75 1.71 4.70
CA CYS A 29 -2.94 1.29 6.09
C CYS A 29 -3.27 -0.21 6.25
N SER A 30 -3.86 -0.87 5.25
CA SER A 30 -4.12 -2.31 5.29
C SER A 30 -2.89 -3.18 5.06
N ASP A 31 -1.81 -2.63 4.50
CA ASP A 31 -0.57 -3.35 4.23
C ASP A 31 0.41 -3.27 5.42
N VAL A 32 0.09 -2.45 6.42
CA VAL A 32 0.91 -2.20 7.60
C VAL A 32 0.87 -3.41 8.53
N ILE A 33 2.03 -4.01 8.74
CA ILE A 33 2.27 -5.07 9.71
C ILE A 33 2.96 -4.45 10.92
N TRP A 34 2.24 -4.32 12.03
CA TRP A 34 2.79 -3.79 13.28
C TRP A 34 3.66 -4.84 13.98
N SER A 35 4.79 -4.39 14.56
CA SER A 35 5.61 -5.27 15.38
C SER A 35 4.94 -5.60 16.71
N ALA A 36 5.31 -6.74 17.31
CA ALA A 36 4.79 -7.15 18.60
C ALA A 36 5.05 -6.08 19.67
N THR A 37 6.25 -5.50 19.68
CA THR A 37 6.63 -4.41 20.59
C THR A 37 5.77 -3.16 20.39
N ALA A 38 5.43 -2.81 19.15
CA ALA A 38 4.55 -1.67 18.88
C ALA A 38 3.13 -1.91 19.42
N LEU A 39 2.59 -3.11 19.23
CA LEU A 39 1.27 -3.51 19.71
C LEU A 39 1.19 -3.66 21.23
N GLU A 40 2.24 -4.16 21.88
CA GLU A 40 2.31 -4.25 23.34
C GLU A 40 2.21 -2.87 23.99
N ASN A 41 2.94 -1.90 23.45
CA ASN A 41 2.92 -0.51 23.93
C ASN A 41 1.68 0.27 23.45
N ASN A 42 1.04 -0.20 22.37
CA ASN A 42 -0.07 0.49 21.70
C ASN A 42 -1.08 -0.52 21.10
N PRO A 43 -1.93 -1.15 21.91
CA PRO A 43 -2.80 -2.24 21.42
C PRO A 43 -3.73 -1.86 20.28
N ASN A 44 -4.15 -0.58 20.22
CA ASN A 44 -5.10 -0.07 19.23
C ASN A 44 -4.45 0.78 18.14
N ILE A 45 -3.12 0.73 17.97
CA ILE A 45 -2.39 1.61 17.02
C ILE A 45 -2.88 1.45 15.58
N ALA A 46 -3.29 0.25 15.19
CA ALA A 46 -3.84 -0.03 13.86
C ALA A 46 -5.13 0.76 13.58
N GLU A 47 -5.96 1.01 14.60
CA GLU A 47 -7.22 1.77 14.46
C GLU A 47 -7.01 3.27 14.21
N HIS A 48 -5.77 3.74 14.34
CA HIS A 48 -5.42 5.16 14.24
C HIS A 48 -4.63 5.49 12.97
N CYS A 49 -4.31 4.48 12.14
CA CYS A 49 -3.67 4.70 10.84
C CYS A 49 -4.63 5.46 9.92
N LEU A 50 -4.22 6.64 9.46
CA LEU A 50 -4.99 7.46 8.52
C LEU A 50 -4.47 7.33 7.09
N ASP A 51 -3.14 7.24 6.95
CA ASP A 51 -2.49 7.12 5.65
C ASP A 51 -1.07 6.55 5.79
N VAL A 52 -0.46 6.12 4.70
CA VAL A 52 0.97 5.81 4.61
C VAL A 52 1.59 6.75 3.59
N VAL A 53 2.48 7.62 4.05
CA VAL A 53 3.06 8.69 3.22
C VAL A 53 4.58 8.54 3.13
N ASP A 54 5.17 9.04 2.04
CA ASP A 54 6.62 9.26 2.02
C ASP A 54 6.96 10.53 2.79
N LYS A 55 7.76 10.40 3.85
CA LYS A 55 8.31 11.53 4.60
C LYS A 55 9.82 11.41 4.63
N ASN A 56 10.51 12.36 4.00
CA ASN A 56 11.97 12.40 3.90
C ASN A 56 12.58 11.13 3.26
N GLY A 57 11.91 10.57 2.23
CA GLY A 57 12.39 9.38 1.52
C GLY A 57 12.16 8.06 2.28
N THR A 58 11.39 8.09 3.37
CA THR A 58 11.00 6.91 4.14
C THR A 58 9.49 6.85 4.23
N GLN A 59 8.90 5.69 3.94
CA GLN A 59 7.47 5.49 4.19
C GLN A 59 7.19 5.63 5.69
N ALA A 60 6.14 6.35 6.03
CA ALA A 60 5.71 6.57 7.39
C ALA A 60 4.20 6.42 7.49
N VAL A 61 3.75 5.67 8.50
CA VAL A 61 2.34 5.69 8.89
C VAL A 61 2.03 7.07 9.46
N MET A 62 1.04 7.74 8.89
CA MET A 62 0.49 8.99 9.37
C MET A 62 -0.71 8.71 10.28
N MET A 63 -0.64 9.22 11.50
CA MET A 63 -1.74 9.27 12.45
C MET A 63 -1.98 10.73 12.84
N ASN A 64 -3.18 11.05 13.31
CA ASN A 64 -3.47 12.39 13.83
C ASN A 64 -3.84 12.32 15.31
N ALA A 65 -3.23 13.18 16.11
CA ALA A 65 -3.45 13.28 17.54
C ALA A 65 -3.90 14.69 17.93
N ARG A 66 -4.87 14.78 18.82
CA ARG A 66 -5.30 16.01 19.48
C ARG A 66 -4.82 16.05 20.92
N VAL A 67 -4.14 17.12 21.30
CA VAL A 67 -3.72 17.36 22.68
C VAL A 67 -4.95 17.76 23.51
N VAL A 68 -5.35 16.94 24.46
CA VAL A 68 -6.46 17.23 25.39
C VAL A 68 -5.96 17.96 26.63
N ARG A 69 -4.79 17.56 27.14
CA ARG A 69 -4.20 18.16 28.34
C ARG A 69 -2.70 17.97 28.35
N GLN A 70 -1.97 18.98 28.80
CA GLN A 70 -0.53 18.89 29.08
C GLN A 70 -0.26 18.72 30.57
N SER A 71 0.82 18.03 30.89
CA SER A 71 1.36 17.90 32.24
C SER A 71 2.89 17.87 32.17
N VAL A 72 3.56 17.96 33.31
CA VAL A 72 5.03 18.11 33.37
C VAL A 72 5.78 16.97 32.65
N ASN A 73 5.28 15.74 32.78
CA ASN A 73 5.93 14.53 32.24
C ASN A 73 5.02 13.70 31.31
N SER A 74 3.82 14.18 30.99
CA SER A 74 2.86 13.41 30.21
C SER A 74 1.90 14.30 29.45
N THR A 75 1.44 13.81 28.31
CA THR A 75 0.44 14.49 27.48
C THR A 75 -0.78 13.58 27.36
N ILE A 76 -1.98 14.12 27.62
CA ILE A 76 -3.22 13.42 27.34
C ILE A 76 -3.62 13.75 25.91
N VAL A 77 -3.76 12.73 25.08
CA VAL A 77 -4.12 12.85 23.66
C VAL A 77 -5.39 12.08 23.34
N GLN A 78 -6.00 12.43 22.23
CA GLN A 78 -6.97 11.60 21.53
C GLN A 78 -6.50 11.40 20.11
N TRP A 79 -6.67 10.20 19.59
CA TRP A 79 -6.31 9.85 18.22
C TRP A 79 -7.54 9.97 17.32
N ARG A 80 -7.33 10.48 16.11
CA ARG A 80 -8.37 10.49 15.10
C ARG A 80 -8.45 9.12 14.46
N ARG A 81 -9.66 8.58 14.32
CA ARG A 81 -9.92 7.34 13.59
C ARG A 81 -10.24 7.63 12.11
N PRO A 82 -10.14 6.61 11.22
CA PRO A 82 -10.51 6.75 9.82
C PRO A 82 -11.95 7.23 9.58
N ASP A 83 -12.88 6.91 10.49
CA ASP A 83 -14.27 7.38 10.45
C ASP A 83 -14.44 8.87 10.82
N GLY A 84 -13.36 9.54 11.20
CA GLY A 84 -13.33 10.93 11.65
C GLY A 84 -13.66 11.14 13.13
N SER A 85 -14.01 10.07 13.86
CA SER A 85 -14.25 10.13 15.31
C SER A 85 -12.94 10.28 16.10
N TRP A 86 -13.06 10.70 17.36
CA TRP A 86 -11.95 10.76 18.30
C TRP A 86 -11.93 9.53 19.21
N SER A 87 -10.74 9.03 19.52
CA SER A 87 -10.55 7.96 20.50
C SER A 87 -10.90 8.41 21.92
N ALA A 88 -10.97 7.45 22.84
CA ALA A 88 -10.91 7.77 24.25
C ALA A 88 -9.60 8.51 24.56
N SER A 89 -9.63 9.36 25.59
CA SER A 89 -8.45 10.11 26.04
C SER A 89 -7.42 9.15 26.62
N GLU A 90 -6.20 9.23 26.12
CA GLU A 90 -5.09 8.37 26.53
C GLU A 90 -3.91 9.21 27.02
N ARG A 91 -3.23 8.74 28.07
CA ARG A 91 -2.02 9.39 28.57
C ARG A 91 -0.80 8.82 27.87
N ARG A 92 0.03 9.71 27.32
CA ARG A 92 1.30 9.40 26.67
C ARG A 92 2.46 10.03 27.41
N TYR A 93 3.61 9.35 27.33
CA TYR A 93 4.86 9.73 27.98
C TYR A 93 5.93 9.92 26.89
N PRO A 94 5.82 10.99 26.08
CA PRO A 94 6.80 11.26 25.04
C PRO A 94 8.17 11.58 25.66
N ASP A 95 9.23 11.11 25.00
CA ASP A 95 10.59 11.42 25.41
C ASP A 95 10.86 12.92 25.40
N ARG A 96 11.81 13.37 26.23
CA ARG A 96 12.09 14.80 26.42
C ARG A 96 12.55 15.51 25.14
N GLY A 97 13.12 14.78 24.20
CA GLY A 97 13.59 15.29 22.90
C GLY A 97 12.54 15.23 21.79
N PHE A 98 11.35 14.67 22.03
CA PHE A 98 10.38 14.45 20.97
C PHE A 98 9.73 15.77 20.52
N THR A 99 9.71 16.00 19.22
CA THR A 99 9.17 17.20 18.57
C THR A 99 8.09 16.82 17.56
N ALA A 100 7.13 17.72 17.37
CA ALA A 100 6.18 17.69 16.28
C ALA A 100 6.49 18.83 15.32
N GLU A 101 6.45 18.54 14.03
CA GLU A 101 6.61 19.54 12.99
C GLU A 101 5.26 20.21 12.70
N ILE A 102 5.17 21.52 12.93
CA ILE A 102 3.95 22.32 12.72
C ILE A 102 4.30 23.55 11.88
N GLY A 103 3.81 23.59 10.64
CA GLY A 103 4.07 24.69 9.72
C GLY A 103 5.56 24.89 9.44
N GLY A 104 6.29 23.79 9.22
CA GLY A 104 7.74 23.79 8.93
C GLY A 104 8.64 24.12 10.11
N ARG A 105 8.12 24.08 11.35
CA ARG A 105 8.89 24.32 12.58
C ARG A 105 8.74 23.14 13.52
N ASP A 106 9.84 22.75 14.14
CA ASP A 106 9.84 21.76 15.20
C ASP A 106 9.38 22.38 16.52
N VAL A 107 8.33 21.83 17.09
CA VAL A 107 7.75 22.23 18.38
C VAL A 107 7.85 21.05 19.34
N ARG A 108 8.38 21.27 20.54
CA ARG A 108 8.45 20.19 21.55
C ARG A 108 7.04 19.77 21.94
N ILE A 109 6.82 18.46 22.11
CA ILE A 109 5.47 17.96 22.42
C ILE A 109 4.88 18.61 23.67
N ARG A 110 5.69 18.86 24.71
CA ARG A 110 5.27 19.54 25.96
C ARG A 110 4.80 20.98 25.78
N ASP A 111 5.25 21.65 24.72
CA ASP A 111 4.94 23.05 24.44
C ASP A 111 3.74 23.18 23.48
N LEU A 112 3.18 22.05 23.02
CA LEU A 112 2.00 22.05 22.18
C LEU A 112 0.79 22.61 22.94
N PRO A 113 0.05 23.56 22.33
CA PRO A 113 -1.18 24.09 22.92
C PRO A 113 -2.22 22.99 23.16
N VAL A 114 -3.03 23.17 24.19
CA VAL A 114 -4.22 22.33 24.38
C VAL A 114 -5.19 22.56 23.21
N ARG A 115 -5.85 21.48 22.77
CA ARG A 115 -6.68 21.37 21.55
C ARG A 115 -5.90 21.46 20.24
N GLN A 116 -4.57 21.53 20.27
CA GLN A 116 -3.76 21.42 19.06
C GLN A 116 -3.88 20.02 18.47
N GLU A 117 -4.12 19.95 17.17
CA GLU A 117 -4.05 18.73 16.37
C GLU A 117 -2.69 18.65 15.67
N VAL A 118 -2.07 17.47 15.69
CA VAL A 118 -0.74 17.23 15.12
C VAL A 118 -0.73 15.90 14.37
N ASN A 119 0.02 15.86 13.27
CA ASN A 119 0.30 14.61 12.58
C ASN A 119 1.51 13.94 13.20
N VAL A 120 1.36 12.66 13.54
CA VAL A 120 2.41 11.79 14.05
C VAL A 120 2.81 10.86 12.92
N TYR A 121 4.09 10.87 12.58
CA TYR A 121 4.66 10.05 11.53
C TYR A 121 5.53 8.96 12.17
N VAL A 122 5.16 7.70 11.95
CA VAL A 122 5.94 6.55 12.41
C VAL A 122 6.67 5.98 11.20
N PRO A 123 7.99 6.18 11.07
CA PRO A 123 8.73 5.66 9.91
C PRO A 123 8.74 4.13 9.90
N MET A 124 8.78 3.55 8.69
CA MET A 124 8.93 2.11 8.49
C MET A 124 10.24 1.63 9.12
N GLY A 125 10.19 0.52 9.86
CA GLY A 125 11.34 0.03 10.63
C GLY A 125 10.91 -0.86 11.80
N GLU A 126 11.39 -0.55 13.00
CA GLU A 126 11.16 -1.38 14.18
C GLU A 126 9.68 -1.48 14.60
N ALA A 127 8.90 -0.41 14.38
CA ALA A 127 7.51 -0.36 14.80
C ALA A 127 6.55 -1.06 13.83
N TRP A 128 6.88 -1.05 12.53
CA TRP A 128 6.05 -1.66 11.49
C TRP A 128 6.81 -1.87 10.19
N SER A 129 6.30 -2.78 9.37
CA SER A 129 6.79 -3.09 8.03
C SER A 129 5.62 -3.38 7.09
N VAL A 130 5.92 -3.59 5.81
CA VAL A 130 4.98 -4.18 4.85
C VAL A 130 5.43 -5.60 4.53
N ALA A 131 4.50 -6.48 4.15
CA ALA A 131 4.87 -7.77 3.60
C ALA A 131 5.80 -7.54 2.40
N ALA A 132 7.03 -8.07 2.46
CA ALA A 132 7.89 -8.08 1.29
C ALA A 132 7.13 -8.82 0.19
N ALA A 133 6.89 -8.16 -0.95
CA ALA A 133 6.37 -8.83 -2.13
C ALA A 133 7.29 -10.03 -2.38
N ALA A 134 6.77 -11.25 -2.21
CA ALA A 134 7.54 -12.44 -2.46
C ALA A 134 8.13 -12.29 -3.87
N PRO A 135 9.46 -12.37 -4.05
CA PRO A 135 10.00 -12.35 -5.39
C PRO A 135 9.29 -13.46 -6.15
N ALA A 136 8.68 -13.11 -7.29
CA ALA A 136 8.16 -14.08 -8.24
C ALA A 136 9.28 -15.12 -8.38
N ALA A 137 9.00 -16.36 -7.99
CA ALA A 137 9.99 -17.40 -7.79
C ALA A 137 10.86 -17.50 -9.05
N GLU A 138 12.01 -16.83 -9.01
CA GLU A 138 13.14 -17.11 -9.88
C GLU A 138 13.47 -18.56 -9.55
N ALA A 139 13.20 -19.45 -10.51
CA ALA A 139 13.38 -20.87 -10.37
C ALA A 139 14.85 -21.17 -10.03
N ALA A 140 15.16 -21.25 -8.74
CA ALA A 140 16.43 -21.74 -8.25
C ALA A 140 16.49 -23.26 -8.49
N PRO A 141 17.62 -23.78 -9.00
CA PRO A 141 17.73 -25.16 -9.45
C PRO A 141 17.52 -26.14 -8.30
N VAL A 142 16.78 -27.19 -8.61
CA VAL A 142 16.48 -28.35 -7.76
C VAL A 142 17.76 -28.82 -7.07
N ALA A 143 17.81 -28.66 -5.74
CA ALA A 143 18.84 -29.27 -4.92
C ALA A 143 18.73 -30.79 -5.02
N ALA A 144 19.86 -31.46 -5.25
CA ALA A 144 19.96 -32.91 -5.33
C ALA A 144 19.39 -33.58 -4.05
N PRO A 145 18.72 -34.75 -4.19
CA PRO A 145 18.04 -35.39 -3.08
C PRO A 145 19.05 -35.88 -2.03
N VAL A 146 18.85 -35.43 -0.79
CA VAL A 146 19.50 -36.00 0.39
C VAL A 146 18.94 -37.42 0.58
N ALA A 147 19.85 -38.38 0.72
CA ALA A 147 19.52 -39.79 0.90
C ALA A 147 18.70 -40.03 2.18
N GLU A 148 17.56 -40.67 2.01
CA GLU A 148 16.66 -41.11 3.08
C GLU A 148 17.07 -42.52 3.55
N PRO A 149 17.36 -42.75 4.84
CA PRO A 149 17.63 -44.10 5.33
C PRO A 149 16.34 -44.86 5.64
N GLU A 150 16.03 -45.77 4.72
CA GLU A 150 15.56 -47.17 4.89
C GLU A 150 14.21 -47.49 5.58
N PRO A 151 13.58 -48.61 5.17
CA PRO A 151 12.14 -48.78 5.05
C PRO A 151 11.54 -49.52 6.24
N MET A 152 10.26 -49.28 6.56
CA MET A 152 9.34 -50.35 6.97
C MET A 152 7.92 -49.84 7.25
N ALA A 153 7.00 -50.77 7.00
CA ALA A 153 5.58 -50.78 7.34
C ALA A 153 4.66 -50.02 6.38
N GLU A 154 4.34 -50.71 5.30
CA GLU A 154 3.13 -50.50 4.50
C GLU A 154 1.95 -51.23 5.19
N PRO A 155 0.90 -50.49 5.59
CA PRO A 155 -0.44 -51.05 5.63
C PRO A 155 -1.40 -50.31 4.68
N GLU A 156 -2.32 -51.10 4.14
CA GLU A 156 -3.12 -50.96 2.93
C GLU A 156 -3.93 -49.65 2.70
N PRO A 157 -4.25 -49.33 1.43
CA PRO A 157 -4.89 -48.06 1.04
C PRO A 157 -6.40 -48.06 1.32
N MET A 158 -6.87 -47.03 2.02
CA MET A 158 -8.29 -46.66 2.06
C MET A 158 -8.59 -45.57 1.00
N PRO A 159 -9.77 -45.60 0.36
CA PRO A 159 -10.04 -44.91 -0.91
C PRO A 159 -10.03 -43.37 -0.81
N GLU A 160 -9.37 -42.72 -1.78
CA GLU A 160 -9.40 -41.27 -2.01
C GLU A 160 -10.84 -40.76 -2.23
N PRO A 161 -11.26 -39.67 -1.56
CA PRO A 161 -12.43 -38.92 -2.01
C PRO A 161 -12.08 -38.19 -3.32
N ALA A 162 -12.94 -38.38 -4.33
CA ALA A 162 -12.83 -37.80 -5.67
C ALA A 162 -12.50 -36.29 -5.66
N PRO A 163 -11.74 -35.79 -6.67
CA PRO A 163 -11.39 -34.38 -6.74
C PRO A 163 -12.66 -33.51 -6.76
N ALA A 164 -12.77 -32.63 -5.76
CA ALA A 164 -13.80 -31.62 -5.71
C ALA A 164 -13.71 -30.76 -6.98
N MET A 165 -14.79 -30.76 -7.78
CA MET A 165 -14.91 -29.87 -8.93
C MET A 165 -14.76 -28.43 -8.45
N LEU A 166 -13.72 -27.74 -8.93
CA LEU A 166 -13.55 -26.31 -8.71
C LEU A 166 -14.79 -25.58 -9.24
N PRO A 167 -15.36 -24.61 -8.50
CA PRO A 167 -16.51 -23.87 -9.00
C PRO A 167 -16.09 -23.08 -10.25
N THR A 168 -16.94 -23.12 -11.27
CA THR A 168 -16.83 -22.29 -12.48
C THR A 168 -17.07 -20.82 -12.11
N THR A 169 -16.08 -20.18 -11.51
CA THR A 169 -16.07 -18.73 -11.29
C THR A 169 -15.16 -18.05 -12.31
N ALA A 170 -15.40 -18.32 -13.59
CA ALA A 170 -15.05 -17.40 -14.65
C ALA A 170 -16.07 -16.25 -14.62
N THR A 171 -15.94 -15.42 -13.60
CA THR A 171 -16.72 -14.20 -13.37
C THR A 171 -16.70 -13.31 -14.61
N GLN A 172 -17.84 -12.67 -14.90
CA GLN A 172 -18.21 -11.96 -16.14
C GLN A 172 -17.42 -10.65 -16.41
N VAL A 173 -16.16 -10.56 -15.98
CA VAL A 173 -15.23 -9.46 -16.23
C VAL A 173 -15.21 -8.99 -17.70
N PRO A 174 -15.19 -9.87 -18.73
CA PRO A 174 -15.21 -9.40 -20.12
C PRO A 174 -16.51 -8.66 -20.50
N MET A 175 -17.63 -8.94 -19.83
CA MET A 175 -18.91 -8.29 -20.11
C MET A 175 -18.95 -6.86 -19.53
N LEU A 176 -18.35 -6.62 -18.36
CA LEU A 176 -18.20 -5.26 -17.81
C LEU A 176 -17.25 -4.40 -18.66
N ALA A 177 -16.17 -4.99 -19.20
CA ALA A 177 -15.27 -4.29 -20.10
C ALA A 177 -15.97 -3.84 -21.39
N LEU A 178 -16.83 -4.70 -21.95
CA LEU A 178 -17.66 -4.37 -23.13
C LEU A 178 -18.64 -3.21 -22.84
N LEU A 179 -19.29 -3.22 -21.68
CA LEU A 179 -20.21 -2.15 -21.27
C LEU A 179 -19.47 -0.81 -21.11
N GLY A 180 -18.30 -0.81 -20.47
CA GLY A 180 -17.46 0.37 -20.31
C GLY A 180 -16.97 0.94 -21.63
N GLY A 181 -16.54 0.09 -22.57
CA GLY A 181 -16.12 0.50 -23.90
C GLY A 181 -17.24 1.17 -24.72
N LEU A 182 -18.46 0.65 -24.62
CA LEU A 182 -19.63 1.23 -25.29
C LEU A 182 -19.94 2.64 -24.78
N LEU A 183 -19.87 2.86 -23.46
CA LEU A 183 -20.12 4.17 -22.85
C LEU A 183 -19.07 5.21 -23.25
N LEU A 184 -17.80 4.80 -23.38
CA LEU A 184 -16.73 5.68 -23.87
C LEU A 184 -16.94 6.09 -25.33
N LEU A 185 -17.36 5.17 -26.20
CA LEU A 185 -17.67 5.48 -27.60
C LEU A 185 -18.84 6.46 -27.74
N LEU A 186 -19.91 6.25 -26.96
CA LEU A 186 -21.06 7.17 -26.95
C LEU A 186 -20.67 8.56 -26.42
N GLY A 187 -19.91 8.63 -25.34
CA GLY A 187 -19.40 9.91 -24.81
C GLY A 187 -18.51 10.66 -25.80
N GLY A 188 -17.62 9.93 -26.49
CA GLY A 188 -16.78 10.48 -27.55
C GLY A 188 -17.56 11.01 -28.74
N ALA A 189 -18.57 10.27 -29.21
CA ALA A 189 -19.43 10.68 -30.33
C ALA A 189 -20.23 11.94 -30.00
N VAL A 190 -20.83 12.03 -28.80
CA VAL A 190 -21.58 13.22 -28.36
C VAL A 190 -20.66 14.44 -28.22
N SER A 191 -19.46 14.27 -27.65
CA SER A 191 -18.47 15.36 -27.54
C SER A 191 -17.99 15.86 -28.90
N PHE A 192 -17.79 14.96 -29.86
CA PHE A 192 -17.42 15.31 -31.22
C PHE A 192 -18.54 16.06 -31.96
N LEU A 193 -19.79 15.63 -31.83
CA LEU A 193 -20.95 16.33 -32.40
C LEU A 193 -21.12 17.73 -31.81
N ARG A 194 -20.87 17.89 -30.50
CA ARG A 194 -21.02 19.16 -29.79
C ARG A 194 -19.89 20.16 -30.08
N SER A 195 -18.72 19.69 -30.52
CA SER A 195 -17.62 20.57 -30.97
C SER A 195 -17.74 21.00 -32.44
N ARG A 196 -18.70 20.42 -33.18
CA ARG A 196 -18.98 20.70 -34.61
C ARG A 196 -20.21 21.59 -34.84
N LEU A 197 -21.04 21.81 -33.81
CA LEU A 197 -22.15 22.77 -33.78
C LEU A 197 -21.64 24.10 -33.19
#